data_AF-A0A540VXF3-F1
#
_entry.id   AF-A0A540VXF3-F1
#
_cell.length_a   1.000
_cell.length_b   1.000
_cell.length_c   1.000
_cell.angle_alpha   90.00
_cell.angle_beta   90.00
_cell.angle_gamma   90.00
#
_symmetry.space_group_name_H-M   'P 1'
#
loop_
_entity.id
_entity.type
_entity.pdbx_description
1 polymer ?
#
loop_
_entity_poly.entity_id
_entity_poly.type
_entity_poly.pdbx_seq_one_letter_code
_entity_poly.pdbx_strand_id
1 'polypeptide(L)'
;MWPAMASSDGLPETARAPSALWPGVSLAGTVVVADQLTKWLALAQLAPYQPVAVAPGLNVTLAFNPGAAFSFLAASGGWQRWLLSGLALAISAYLVYWLAGVSRRDRLQMLGLAGVLGGAIGNLIDRLYLGAVVDFIDVYYGEWHWPAFNLADSAITLGVIAILLSVLRDSRSCRK
;
A
#
# COMPACT_ATOMS: atom_id res chain seq x y z
N MET A 1 -34.53 56.14 12.73
CA MET A 1 -34.41 54.94 13.58
C MET A 1 -34.02 53.78 12.67
N TRP A 2 -32.72 53.48 12.60
CA TRP A 2 -32.13 52.44 11.75
C TRP A 2 -32.12 51.12 12.53
N PRO A 3 -32.52 49.96 11.96
CA PRO A 3 -32.41 48.70 12.67
C PRO A 3 -30.95 48.24 12.69
N ALA A 4 -30.50 47.84 13.88
CA ALA A 4 -29.16 47.39 14.20
C ALA A 4 -28.66 46.29 13.23
N MET A 5 -27.38 46.42 12.87
CA MET A 5 -26.59 45.36 12.27
C MET A 5 -26.63 44.11 13.15
N ALA A 6 -27.12 43.00 12.60
CA ALA A 6 -26.99 41.70 13.22
C ALA A 6 -25.50 41.40 13.43
N SER A 7 -25.13 41.11 14.68
CA SER A 7 -23.83 40.55 15.01
C SER A 7 -23.66 39.23 14.25
N SER A 8 -22.52 39.06 13.59
CA SER A 8 -22.12 37.79 12.99
C SER A 8 -21.65 36.84 14.10
N ASP A 9 -22.57 36.47 15.00
CA ASP A 9 -22.33 35.46 16.02
C ASP A 9 -22.61 34.07 15.45
N GLY A 10 -21.55 33.23 15.43
CA GLY A 10 -21.69 31.78 15.51
C GLY A 10 -22.17 31.07 14.25
N LEU A 11 -21.36 31.05 13.19
CA LEU A 11 -21.39 29.87 12.32
C LEU A 11 -20.92 28.68 13.18
N PRO A 12 -21.71 27.60 13.33
CA PRO A 12 -21.26 26.43 14.07
C PRO A 12 -19.97 25.96 13.42
N GLU A 13 -18.89 25.92 14.21
CA GLU A 13 -17.65 25.24 13.85
C GLU A 13 -18.07 23.82 13.46
N THR A 14 -18.20 23.59 12.15
CA THR A 14 -18.72 22.32 11.64
C THR A 14 -17.80 21.26 12.21
N ALA A 15 -18.33 20.43 13.11
CA ALA A 15 -17.54 19.43 13.81
C ALA A 15 -16.89 18.54 12.76
N ARG A 16 -15.63 18.84 12.40
CA ARG A 16 -14.91 18.10 11.37
C ARG A 16 -14.89 16.67 11.86
N ALA A 17 -15.38 15.76 11.03
CA ALA A 17 -15.34 14.35 11.38
C ALA A 17 -13.90 13.99 11.77
N PRO A 18 -13.68 13.22 12.85
CA PRO A 18 -12.34 12.94 13.34
C PRO A 18 -11.51 12.29 12.23
N SER A 19 -10.29 12.78 12.03
CA SER A 19 -9.42 12.38 10.91
C SER A 19 -8.93 10.95 11.04
N ALA A 20 -8.86 10.23 9.92
CA ALA A 20 -8.39 8.85 9.85
C ALA A 20 -6.86 8.71 9.90
N LEU A 21 -6.13 9.83 10.00
CA LEU A 21 -4.66 9.88 9.95
C LEU A 21 -3.99 8.89 10.90
N TRP A 22 -4.18 9.06 12.21
CA TRP A 22 -3.53 8.22 13.21
C TRP A 22 -3.90 6.73 13.10
N PRO A 23 -5.18 6.33 13.07
CA PRO A 23 -5.50 4.91 12.92
C PRO A 23 -5.01 4.31 11.59
N GLY A 24 -5.05 5.08 10.50
CA GLY A 24 -4.56 4.62 9.20
C GLY A 24 -3.03 4.50 9.16
N VAL A 25 -2.28 5.44 9.74
CA VAL A 25 -0.81 5.35 9.86
C VAL A 25 -0.41 4.20 10.78
N SER A 26 -1.11 3.99 11.89
CA SER A 26 -0.89 2.82 12.76
C SER A 26 -1.11 1.51 12.01
N LEU A 27 -2.19 1.40 11.23
CA LEU A 27 -2.45 0.22 10.42
C LEU A 27 -1.39 0.02 9.32
N ALA A 28 -0.97 1.10 8.64
CA ALA A 28 0.13 1.04 7.68
C ALA A 28 1.43 0.55 8.34
N GLY A 29 1.72 1.02 9.56
CA GLY A 29 2.84 0.53 10.36
C GLY A 29 2.77 -0.97 10.64
N THR A 30 1.58 -1.49 11.00
CA THR A 30 1.38 -2.94 11.19
C THR A 30 1.63 -3.73 9.90
N VAL A 31 1.18 -3.21 8.75
CA VAL A 31 1.45 -3.84 7.43
C VAL A 31 2.95 -3.88 7.16
N VAL A 32 3.67 -2.77 7.39
CA VAL A 32 5.14 -2.71 7.22
C VAL A 32 5.83 -3.73 8.10
N VAL A 33 5.47 -3.81 9.39
CA VAL A 33 6.08 -4.76 10.32
C VAL A 33 5.81 -6.20 9.87
N ALA A 34 4.58 -6.53 9.48
CA ALA A 34 4.24 -7.88 9.01
C ALA A 34 4.98 -8.24 7.73
N ASP A 35 5.09 -7.32 6.77
CA ASP A 35 5.82 -7.51 5.52
C ASP A 35 7.31 -7.77 5.79
N GLN A 36 7.95 -6.91 6.59
CA GLN A 36 9.38 -7.05 6.89
C GLN A 36 9.69 -8.31 7.71
N LEU A 37 8.82 -8.71 8.64
CA LEU A 37 8.98 -9.97 9.38
C LEU A 37 8.86 -11.18 8.46
N THR A 38 7.88 -11.21 7.55
CA THR A 38 7.71 -12.33 6.62
C THR A 38 8.85 -12.43 5.61
N LYS A 39 9.36 -11.30 5.11
CA LYS A 39 10.54 -11.25 4.25
C LYS A 39 11.80 -11.70 4.99
N TRP A 40 11.98 -11.27 6.24
CA TRP A 40 13.09 -11.73 7.06
C TRP A 40 13.06 -13.26 7.27
N LEU A 41 11.88 -13.84 7.51
CA LEU A 41 11.71 -15.29 7.60
C LEU A 41 12.04 -15.99 6.26
N ALA A 42 11.59 -15.44 5.13
CA ALA A 42 11.91 -15.98 3.82
C ALA A 42 13.43 -15.97 3.56
N LEU A 43 14.11 -14.85 3.84
CA LEU A 43 15.56 -14.73 3.73
C LEU A 43 16.32 -15.70 4.63
N ALA A 44 15.78 -16.01 5.81
CA ALA A 44 16.42 -16.89 6.78
C ALA A 44 16.25 -18.39 6.46
N GLN A 45 15.16 -18.77 5.80
CA GLN A 45 14.74 -20.17 5.67
C GLN A 45 14.76 -20.73 4.25
N LEU A 46 14.80 -19.87 3.23
CA LEU A 46 14.67 -20.29 1.83
C LEU A 46 15.97 -20.08 1.06
N ALA A 47 16.26 -21.00 0.14
CA ALA A 47 17.32 -20.82 -0.84
C ALA A 47 16.79 -20.03 -2.05
N PRO A 48 17.58 -19.09 -2.61
CA PRO A 48 17.17 -18.30 -3.77
C PRO A 48 16.70 -19.16 -4.94
N TYR A 49 15.52 -18.85 -5.48
CA TYR A 49 14.91 -19.49 -6.65
C TYR A 49 14.73 -21.01 -6.54
N GLN A 50 14.60 -21.52 -5.31
CA GLN A 50 14.25 -22.91 -5.04
C GLN A 50 12.87 -22.97 -4.37
N PRO A 51 11.79 -23.22 -5.15
CA PRO A 51 10.44 -23.30 -4.60
C PRO A 51 10.29 -24.48 -3.64
N VAL A 52 9.64 -24.23 -2.50
CA VAL A 52 9.21 -25.22 -1.53
C VAL A 52 7.69 -25.27 -1.55
N ALA A 53 7.14 -26.46 -1.86
CA ALA A 53 5.70 -26.65 -1.93
C ALA A 53 5.04 -26.53 -0.55
N VAL A 54 3.99 -25.72 -0.45
CA VAL A 54 3.18 -25.57 0.76
C VAL A 54 1.84 -26.27 0.60
N ALA A 55 1.21 -26.12 -0.56
CA ALA A 55 -0.05 -26.76 -0.93
C ALA A 55 -0.17 -26.85 -2.47
N PRO A 56 -1.10 -27.65 -3.02
CA PRO A 56 -1.37 -27.64 -4.45
C PRO A 56 -1.68 -26.21 -4.95
N GLY A 57 -0.86 -25.72 -5.88
CA GLY A 57 -0.99 -24.37 -6.44
C GLY A 57 -0.34 -23.25 -5.62
N LEU A 58 0.37 -23.58 -4.52
CA LEU A 58 1.09 -22.61 -3.69
C LEU A 58 2.46 -23.15 -3.28
N ASN A 59 3.50 -22.43 -3.67
CA ASN A 59 4.86 -22.57 -3.16
C ASN A 59 5.26 -21.34 -2.34
N VAL A 60 6.30 -21.52 -1.54
CA VAL A 60 7.14 -20.42 -1.08
C VAL A 60 8.49 -20.50 -1.77
N THR A 61 9.00 -19.38 -2.27
CA THR A 61 10.31 -19.29 -2.93
C THR A 61 11.05 -18.07 -2.41
N LEU A 62 12.31 -17.89 -2.75
CA LEU A 62 13.03 -16.64 -2.47
C LEU A 62 13.47 -16.03 -3.78
N ALA A 63 12.74 -15.00 -4.21
CA ALA A 63 13.02 -14.26 -5.44
C ALA A 63 13.40 -12.82 -5.10
N PHE A 64 14.33 -12.26 -5.87
CA PHE A 64 14.74 -10.86 -5.75
C PHE A 64 14.29 -10.09 -6.98
N ASN A 65 13.41 -9.12 -6.78
CA ASN A 65 12.82 -8.33 -7.85
C ASN A 65 13.45 -6.94 -7.91
N PRO A 66 14.40 -6.69 -8.84
CA PRO A 66 15.01 -5.37 -9.02
C PRO A 66 14.05 -4.35 -9.67
N GLY A 67 12.84 -4.76 -10.04
CA GLY A 67 11.92 -4.01 -10.90
C GLY A 67 11.84 -4.63 -12.29
N ALA A 68 11.62 -5.95 -12.36
CA ALA A 68 11.66 -6.71 -13.62
C ALA A 68 10.70 -6.17 -14.71
N ALA A 69 9.59 -5.56 -14.31
CA ALA A 69 8.63 -4.91 -15.21
C ALA A 69 9.25 -3.74 -16.01
N PHE A 70 10.35 -3.14 -15.53
CA PHE A 70 11.10 -2.09 -16.21
C PHE A 70 12.42 -2.58 -16.80
N SER A 71 12.69 -3.90 -16.78
CA SER A 71 13.94 -4.47 -17.28
C SER A 71 14.18 -4.21 -18.77
N PHE A 72 13.12 -3.99 -19.56
CA PHE A 72 13.26 -3.62 -20.98
C PHE A 72 13.91 -2.24 -21.19
N LEU A 73 13.88 -1.37 -20.16
CA LEU A 73 14.56 -0.06 -20.14
C LEU A 73 15.89 -0.12 -19.38
N ALA A 74 16.30 -1.31 -18.90
CA ALA A 74 17.35 -1.49 -17.90
C ALA A 74 18.73 -1.84 -18.46
N ALA A 75 18.96 -1.68 -19.76
CA ALA A 75 20.17 -2.14 -20.44
C ALA A 75 21.50 -1.67 -19.80
N SER A 76 21.50 -0.65 -18.94
CA SER A 76 22.64 -0.33 -18.08
C SER A 76 22.22 0.55 -16.88
N GLY A 77 22.59 0.16 -15.66
CA GLY A 77 22.82 1.16 -14.58
C GLY A 77 21.99 1.10 -13.31
N GLY A 78 21.06 0.14 -13.12
CA GLY A 78 20.36 -0.03 -11.84
C GLY A 78 19.54 1.20 -11.38
N TRP A 79 19.26 2.13 -12.29
CA TRP A 79 18.55 3.38 -12.03
C TRP A 79 17.11 3.15 -11.54
N GLN A 80 16.53 1.98 -11.86
CA GLN A 80 15.18 1.59 -11.47
C GLN A 80 15.02 1.62 -9.96
N ARG A 81 16.06 1.21 -9.21
CA ARG A 81 16.08 1.28 -7.76
C ARG A 81 15.77 2.69 -7.28
N TRP A 82 16.47 3.69 -7.80
CA TRP A 82 16.33 5.09 -7.38
C TRP A 82 15.02 5.70 -7.88
N LEU A 83 14.61 5.43 -9.13
CA LEU A 83 13.33 5.93 -9.64
C LEU A 83 12.17 5.37 -8.84
N LEU A 84 12.11 4.04 -8.67
CA LEU A 84 11.02 3.38 -7.95
C LEU A 84 11.00 3.76 -6.48
N SER A 85 12.17 3.97 -5.87
CA SER A 85 12.25 4.45 -4.48
C SER A 85 11.73 5.87 -4.34
N GLY A 86 12.14 6.78 -5.25
CA GLY A 86 11.66 8.16 -5.27
C GLY A 86 10.15 8.25 -5.51
N LEU A 87 9.64 7.43 -6.44
CA LEU A 87 8.21 7.33 -6.71
C LEU A 87 7.43 6.80 -5.51
N ALA A 88 7.91 5.72 -4.87
CA ALA A 88 7.29 5.15 -3.68
C ALA A 88 7.25 6.17 -2.52
N LEU A 89 8.33 6.94 -2.33
CA LEU A 89 8.37 8.01 -1.34
C LEU A 89 7.36 9.13 -1.63
N ALA A 90 7.30 9.59 -2.88
CA ALA A 90 6.35 10.63 -3.30
C ALA A 90 4.90 10.18 -3.14
N ILE A 91 4.58 8.95 -3.57
CA ILE A 91 3.24 8.35 -3.38
C ILE A 91 2.92 8.21 -1.89
N SER A 92 3.87 7.75 -1.07
CA SER A 92 3.66 7.61 0.37
C SER A 92 3.35 8.94 1.04
N ALA A 93 4.08 10.01 0.70
CA ALA A 93 3.81 11.36 1.20
C ALA A 93 2.40 11.85 0.79
N TYR A 94 2.03 11.62 -0.48
CA TYR A 94 0.69 11.94 -0.96
C TYR A 94 -0.41 11.14 -0.24
N LEU A 95 -0.21 9.85 0.01
CA LEU A 95 -1.18 9.01 0.72
C LEU A 95 -1.36 9.45 2.18
N VAL A 96 -0.30 9.87 2.85
CA VAL A 96 -0.40 10.45 4.21
C VAL A 96 -1.20 11.74 4.19
N TYR A 97 -0.93 12.64 3.24
CA TYR A 97 -1.71 13.86 3.05
C TYR A 97 -3.19 13.55 2.78
N TRP A 98 -3.48 12.59 1.89
CA TRP A 98 -4.84 12.20 1.57
C TRP A 98 -5.55 11.59 2.78
N LEU A 99 -4.89 10.69 3.51
CA LEU A 99 -5.42 10.06 4.72
C LEU A 99 -5.78 11.09 5.82
N ALA A 100 -5.07 12.22 5.89
CA ALA A 100 -5.40 13.30 6.81
C ALA A 100 -6.76 13.96 6.52
N GLY A 101 -7.20 13.94 5.26
CA GLY A 101 -8.52 14.41 4.83
C GLY A 101 -9.65 13.39 4.94
N VAL A 102 -9.34 12.12 5.20
CA VAL A 102 -10.34 11.05 5.31
C VAL A 102 -10.99 11.03 6.68
N SER A 103 -12.31 10.91 6.72
CA SER A 103 -13.07 10.72 7.96
C SER A 103 -12.85 9.32 8.52
N ARG A 104 -12.65 9.17 9.83
CA ARG A 104 -12.61 7.84 10.51
C ARG A 104 -13.84 6.98 10.27
N ARG A 105 -14.96 7.58 9.86
CA ARG A 105 -16.19 6.84 9.53
C ARG A 105 -16.09 6.14 8.18
N ASP A 106 -15.29 6.66 7.24
CA ASP A 106 -15.04 5.97 5.98
C ASP A 106 -13.93 4.91 6.12
N ARG A 107 -14.31 3.80 6.73
CA ARG A 107 -13.40 2.69 6.99
C ARG A 107 -12.82 2.08 5.72
N LEU A 108 -13.57 2.01 4.62
CA LEU A 108 -13.08 1.39 3.38
C LEU A 108 -11.94 2.21 2.78
N GLN A 109 -12.12 3.53 2.69
CA GLN A 109 -11.07 4.41 2.19
C GLN A 109 -9.88 4.45 3.14
N MET A 110 -10.09 4.51 4.46
CA MET A 110 -9.01 4.43 5.44
C MET A 110 -8.19 3.13 5.34
N LEU A 111 -8.86 1.97 5.33
CA LEU A 111 -8.21 0.66 5.21
C LEU A 111 -7.44 0.56 3.88
N GLY A 112 -8.04 1.07 2.82
CA GLY A 112 -7.45 1.09 1.50
C GLY A 112 -6.16 1.90 1.43
N LEU A 113 -6.20 3.16 1.88
CA LEU A 113 -5.04 4.05 1.92
C LEU A 113 -3.94 3.51 2.84
N ALA A 114 -4.30 2.98 4.01
CA ALA A 114 -3.35 2.39 4.94
C ALA A 114 -2.65 1.16 4.35
N GLY A 115 -3.39 0.29 3.65
CA GLY A 115 -2.83 -0.88 2.97
C GLY A 115 -1.85 -0.51 1.86
N VAL A 116 -2.21 0.45 0.99
CA VAL A 116 -1.32 0.94 -0.07
C VAL A 116 -0.10 1.64 0.51
N LEU A 117 -0.26 2.48 1.53
CA LEU A 117 0.84 3.18 2.19
C LEU A 117 1.80 2.18 2.85
N GLY A 118 1.28 1.21 3.60
CA GLY A 118 2.08 0.20 4.28
C GLY A 118 2.85 -0.68 3.30
N GLY A 119 2.20 -1.16 2.23
CA GLY A 119 2.87 -1.95 1.21
C GLY A 119 3.91 -1.15 0.41
N ALA A 120 3.62 0.11 0.07
CA ALA A 120 4.58 0.97 -0.61
C ALA A 120 5.84 1.20 0.22
N ILE A 121 5.69 1.43 1.53
CA ILE A 121 6.82 1.59 2.46
C ILE A 121 7.58 0.26 2.64
N GLY A 122 6.89 -0.87 2.80
CA GLY A 122 7.53 -2.18 2.93
C GLY A 122 8.44 -2.51 1.74
N ASN A 123 7.95 -2.31 0.52
CA ASN A 123 8.75 -2.51 -0.68
C ASN A 123 9.80 -1.41 -0.93
N LEU A 124 9.63 -0.20 -0.38
CA LEU A 124 10.65 0.85 -0.40
C LEU A 124 11.83 0.49 0.50
N ILE A 125 11.57 -0.05 1.69
CA ILE A 125 12.60 -0.50 2.63
C ILE A 125 13.52 -1.49 1.94
N ASP A 126 13.00 -2.57 1.36
CA ASP A 126 13.81 -3.55 0.64
C ASP A 126 14.67 -2.92 -0.47
N ARG A 127 14.09 -2.04 -1.28
CA ARG A 127 14.84 -1.35 -2.35
C ARG A 127 15.97 -0.50 -1.79
N LEU A 128 15.79 0.14 -0.64
CA LEU A 128 16.83 0.95 -0.02
C LEU A 128 17.92 0.09 0.63
N TYR A 129 17.60 -1.06 1.21
CA TYR A 129 18.59 -1.92 1.90
C TYR A 129 19.24 -2.97 0.99
N LEU A 130 18.44 -3.67 0.19
CA LEU A 130 18.85 -4.81 -0.63
C LEU A 130 19.04 -4.46 -2.11
N GLY A 131 18.48 -3.33 -2.55
CA GLY A 131 18.49 -2.94 -3.97
C GLY A 131 17.48 -3.68 -4.84
N ALA A 132 16.72 -4.60 -4.26
CA ALA A 132 15.63 -5.35 -4.88
C ALA A 132 14.55 -5.61 -3.83
N VAL A 133 13.32 -5.92 -4.27
CA VAL A 133 12.23 -6.35 -3.40
C VAL A 133 12.32 -7.86 -3.19
N VAL A 134 12.08 -8.32 -1.96
CA VAL A 134 12.03 -9.74 -1.62
C VAL A 134 10.62 -10.28 -1.89
N ASP A 135 10.51 -11.17 -2.86
CA ASP A 135 9.27 -11.85 -3.22
C ASP A 135 9.35 -13.31 -2.80
N PHE A 136 8.26 -13.85 -2.24
CA PHE A 136 8.30 -15.19 -1.66
C PHE A 136 7.04 -16.02 -1.80
N ILE A 137 5.92 -15.42 -2.20
CA ILE A 137 4.67 -16.12 -2.46
C ILE A 137 4.64 -16.47 -3.95
N ASP A 138 4.61 -17.75 -4.28
CA ASP A 138 4.53 -18.26 -5.65
C ASP A 138 3.24 -19.06 -5.84
N VAL A 139 2.33 -18.53 -6.64
CA VAL A 139 1.03 -19.16 -6.94
C VAL A 139 1.08 -19.70 -8.36
N TYR A 140 0.67 -20.95 -8.54
CA TYR A 140 0.80 -21.64 -9.81
C TYR A 140 -0.42 -22.52 -10.16
N TYR A 141 -0.60 -22.78 -11.46
CA TYR A 141 -1.58 -23.72 -11.99
C TYR A 141 -0.95 -24.53 -13.13
N GLY A 142 -0.70 -25.83 -12.87
CA GLY A 142 0.10 -26.66 -13.77
C GLY A 142 1.53 -26.13 -13.87
N GLU A 143 2.01 -25.89 -15.10
CA GLU A 143 3.34 -25.30 -15.37
C GLU A 143 3.32 -23.76 -15.36
N TRP A 144 2.14 -23.14 -15.22
CA TRP A 144 2.02 -21.68 -15.27
C TRP A 144 2.13 -21.08 -13.87
N HIS A 145 3.07 -20.15 -13.71
CA HIS A 145 3.31 -19.43 -12.47
C HIS A 145 2.90 -17.97 -12.60
N TRP A 146 2.13 -17.47 -11.63
CA TRP A 146 1.96 -16.04 -11.43
C TRP A 146 3.28 -15.44 -10.93
N PRO A 147 3.65 -14.20 -11.33
CA PRO A 147 4.84 -13.55 -10.82
C PRO A 147 4.88 -13.57 -9.29
N ALA A 148 5.98 -14.06 -8.72
CA ALA A 148 6.13 -14.11 -7.27
C ALA A 148 5.91 -12.73 -6.64
N PHE A 149 5.28 -12.70 -5.48
CA PHE A 149 4.91 -11.48 -4.79
C PHE A 149 5.08 -11.63 -3.28
N ASN A 150 4.78 -10.57 -2.53
CA ASN A 150 4.92 -10.55 -1.08
C ASN A 150 3.67 -9.98 -0.37
N LEU A 151 3.76 -9.82 0.94
CA LEU A 151 2.66 -9.30 1.74
C LEU A 151 2.39 -7.81 1.46
N ALA A 152 3.42 -7.01 1.20
CA ALA A 152 3.26 -5.63 0.74
C ALA A 152 2.47 -5.52 -0.58
N ASP A 153 2.72 -6.37 -1.57
CA ASP A 153 1.98 -6.38 -2.84
C ASP A 153 0.51 -6.79 -2.64
N SER A 154 0.28 -7.74 -1.73
CA SER A 154 -1.07 -8.14 -1.34
C SER A 154 -1.83 -6.98 -0.68
N ALA A 155 -1.17 -6.24 0.22
CA ALA A 155 -1.74 -5.07 0.88
C ALA A 155 -2.02 -3.92 -0.10
N ILE A 156 -1.16 -3.70 -1.08
CA ILE A 156 -1.39 -2.71 -2.15
C ILE A 156 -2.61 -3.12 -2.98
N THR A 157 -2.66 -4.37 -3.45
CA THR A 157 -3.75 -4.89 -4.28
C THR A 157 -5.10 -4.77 -3.58
N LEU A 158 -5.20 -5.31 -2.36
CA LEU A 158 -6.42 -5.23 -1.55
C LEU A 158 -6.76 -3.80 -1.17
N GLY A 159 -5.74 -2.96 -0.93
CA GLY A 159 -5.93 -1.56 -0.60
C GLY A 159 -6.54 -0.76 -1.75
N VAL A 160 -6.05 -0.95 -2.98
CA VAL A 160 -6.62 -0.36 -4.19
C VAL A 160 -8.06 -0.82 -4.39
N ILE A 161 -8.35 -2.11 -4.22
CA ILE A 161 -9.72 -2.64 -4.31
C ILE A 161 -10.63 -1.95 -3.27
N ALA A 162 -10.18 -1.78 -2.03
CA ALA A 162 -10.95 -1.11 -0.99
C ALA A 162 -11.24 0.37 -1.31
N ILE A 163 -10.25 1.10 -1.87
CA ILE A 163 -10.44 2.49 -2.33
C ILE A 163 -11.50 2.54 -3.43
N LEU A 164 -11.40 1.67 -4.44
CA LEU A 164 -12.36 1.60 -5.54
C LEU A 164 -13.77 1.31 -5.04
N LEU A 165 -13.92 0.35 -4.12
CA LEU A 165 -15.21 0.03 -3.51
C LEU A 165 -15.79 1.20 -2.72
N SER A 166 -14.95 1.99 -2.03
CA SER A 166 -15.42 3.20 -1.33
C SER A 166 -15.99 4.24 -2.31
N VAL A 167 -15.26 4.53 -3.39
CA VAL A 167 -15.68 5.49 -4.42
C VAL A 167 -16.99 5.05 -5.10
N LEU A 168 -17.13 3.76 -5.39
CA LEU A 168 -18.34 3.20 -6.00
C LEU A 168 -19.55 3.26 -5.06
N ARG A 169 -19.35 3.10 -3.74
CA ARG A 169 -20.41 3.24 -2.74
C ARG A 169 -20.93 4.67 -2.66
N ASP A 170 -20.03 5.65 -2.62
CA ASP A 170 -20.40 7.06 -2.51
C ASP A 170 -21.13 7.56 -3.77
N SER A 171 -20.70 7.10 -4.95
CA SER A 171 -21.35 7.39 -6.23
C SER A 171 -22.81 6.94 -6.29
N ARG A 172 -23.17 5.86 -5.57
CA ARG A 172 -24.55 5.36 -5.51
C ARG A 172 -25.42 6.14 -4.52
N SER A 173 -24.83 6.75 -3.50
CA SER A 173 -25.54 7.53 -2.50
C SER A 173 -26.03 8.88 -3.04
N CYS A 174 -25.32 9.49 -4.00
CA CYS A 174 -25.78 10.72 -4.68
C CYS A 174 -26.82 10.50 -5.79
N ARG A 175 -27.08 9.25 -6.18
CA ARG A 175 -28.08 8.92 -7.22
C ARG A 175 -29.45 8.58 -6.63
N LYS A 176 -29.56 8.39 -5.32
CA LYS A 176 -30.84 8.23 -4.60
C LYS A 176 -31.32 9.56 -4.07
#